data_AF-A0A2I2A324-F1
#
_entry.id   AF-A0A2I2A324-F1
#
_cell.length_a   1.000
_cell.length_b   1.000
_cell.length_c   1.000
_cell.angle_alpha   90.00
_cell.angle_beta   90.00
_cell.angle_gamma   90.00
#
_symmetry.space_group_name_H-M   'P 1'
#
loop_
_entity.id
_entity.type
_entity.pdbx_description
1 polymer ?
#
loop_
_entity_poly.entity_id
_entity_poly.type
_entity_poly.pdbx_seq_one_letter_code
_entity_poly.pdbx_strand_id
1 'polypeptide(L)'
;MNSKQFIAALEALEQSHYQAILEGAALVVQNDVALTVGKSEQPFVIFELGEEYFESDQALKASLIERSEALVAEYYQFNPMSKQCFNQQLTQLIAAHGADALVSMPSKQADLKLFVDQGTLTLEGADSPRFKYGISLALSENYPPMAIENKVKNWLASDHAYGDYISVNVCRFSSMDVA
;
A
#
# COMPACT_ATOMS: atom_id res chain seq x y z
N MET A 1 -1.19 4.45 -1.69
CA MET A 1 -1.49 5.44 -2.74
C MET A 1 -1.90 4.70 -3.99
N ASN A 2 -3.18 4.61 -4.31
CA ASN A 2 -3.61 4.07 -5.61
C ASN A 2 -3.47 5.13 -6.72
N SER A 3 -3.73 4.73 -7.98
CA SER A 3 -3.59 5.62 -9.15
C SER A 3 -4.38 6.92 -9.04
N LYS A 4 -5.60 6.88 -8.51
CA LYS A 4 -6.43 8.08 -8.29
C LYS A 4 -5.80 9.03 -7.27
N GLN A 5 -5.28 8.48 -6.16
CA GLN A 5 -4.58 9.27 -5.16
C GLN A 5 -3.27 9.84 -5.69
N PHE A 6 -2.56 9.09 -6.55
CA PHE A 6 -1.34 9.54 -7.21
C PHE A 6 -1.61 10.70 -8.17
N ILE A 7 -2.64 10.62 -9.01
CA ILE A 7 -3.08 11.73 -9.87
C ILE A 7 -3.41 12.96 -9.03
N ALA A 8 -4.19 12.81 -7.96
CA ALA A 8 -4.52 13.93 -7.08
C ALA A 8 -3.27 14.55 -6.42
N ALA A 9 -2.29 13.73 -6.04
CA ALA A 9 -1.03 14.19 -5.48
C ALA A 9 -0.15 14.93 -6.51
N LEU A 10 -0.12 14.47 -7.77
CA LEU A 10 0.50 15.20 -8.88
C LEU A 10 -0.21 16.53 -9.13
N GLU A 11 -1.53 16.55 -9.08
CA GLU A 11 -2.32 17.77 -9.25
C GLU A 11 -1.99 18.83 -8.19
N ALA A 12 -1.80 18.40 -6.95
CA ALA A 12 -1.45 19.23 -5.80
C ALA A 12 0.06 19.55 -5.67
N LEU A 13 0.92 18.91 -6.47
CA LEU A 13 2.37 19.10 -6.40
C LEU A 13 2.76 20.52 -6.87
N GLU A 14 3.65 21.18 -6.12
CA GLU A 14 4.13 22.53 -6.47
C GLU A 14 4.88 22.55 -7.80
N GLN A 15 4.78 23.66 -8.53
CA GLN A 15 5.48 23.81 -9.81
C GLN A 15 7.00 23.68 -9.68
N SER A 16 7.57 24.19 -8.58
CA SER A 16 8.99 24.07 -8.24
C SER A 16 9.49 22.62 -8.21
N HIS A 17 8.64 21.66 -7.82
CA HIS A 17 8.98 20.24 -7.83
C HIS A 17 9.04 19.66 -9.25
N TYR A 18 8.15 20.07 -10.15
CA TYR A 18 8.24 19.67 -11.56
C TYR A 18 9.51 20.17 -12.21
N GLN A 19 9.87 21.43 -11.95
CA GLN A 19 11.13 22.00 -12.41
C GLN A 19 12.33 21.20 -11.86
N ALA A 20 12.32 20.88 -10.56
CA ALA A 20 13.40 20.09 -9.96
C ALA A 20 13.55 18.71 -10.64
N ILE A 21 12.44 18.06 -11.04
CA ILE A 21 12.48 16.78 -11.77
C ILE A 21 13.10 16.95 -13.16
N LEU A 22 12.75 18.02 -13.89
CA LEU A 22 13.38 18.35 -15.17
C LEU A 22 14.88 18.65 -15.04
N GLU A 23 15.32 19.11 -13.87
CA GLU A 23 16.73 19.33 -13.51
C GLU A 23 17.44 18.08 -12.98
N GLY A 24 16.76 16.92 -12.94
CA GLY A 24 17.33 15.62 -12.59
C GLY A 24 16.98 15.10 -11.19
N ALA A 25 16.05 15.73 -10.47
CA ALA A 25 15.50 15.15 -9.25
C ALA A 25 14.56 13.98 -9.57
N ALA A 26 14.40 13.07 -8.60
CA ALA A 26 13.44 11.98 -8.66
C ALA A 26 12.16 12.32 -7.90
N LEU A 27 11.02 11.86 -8.41
CA LEU A 27 9.72 11.91 -7.76
C LEU A 27 9.58 10.75 -6.78
N VAL A 28 9.19 11.06 -5.54
CA VAL A 28 9.21 10.11 -4.42
C VAL A 28 7.89 10.09 -3.69
N VAL A 29 7.46 8.87 -3.34
CA VAL A 29 6.25 8.64 -2.56
C VAL A 29 6.56 8.84 -1.07
N GLN A 30 5.86 9.78 -0.44
CA GLN A 30 5.96 10.00 1.00
C GLN A 30 4.79 9.34 1.72
N ASN A 31 5.09 8.24 2.42
CA ASN A 31 4.15 7.50 3.27
C ASN A 31 2.82 7.13 2.58
N ASP A 32 2.81 6.97 1.25
CA ASP A 32 1.61 6.72 0.45
C ASP A 32 0.49 7.78 0.54
N VAL A 33 0.83 8.99 0.98
CA VAL A 33 -0.12 10.10 1.16
C VAL A 33 0.23 11.32 0.33
N ALA A 34 1.52 11.54 0.04
CA ALA A 34 1.98 12.70 -0.70
C ALA A 34 3.12 12.34 -1.65
N LEU A 35 3.44 13.28 -2.54
CA LEU A 35 4.59 13.24 -3.41
C LEU A 35 5.58 14.35 -3.04
N THR A 36 6.86 14.04 -3.17
CA THR A 36 7.97 14.98 -2.95
C THR A 36 9.06 14.72 -3.97
N VAL A 37 10.11 15.54 -3.96
CA VAL A 37 11.30 15.36 -4.79
C VAL A 37 12.52 15.01 -3.94
N GLY A 38 13.46 14.26 -4.53
CA GLY A 38 14.80 14.13 -3.98
C GLY A 38 15.73 13.38 -4.93
N LYS A 39 16.61 12.53 -4.40
CA LYS A 39 17.66 11.87 -5.20
C LYS A 39 17.15 10.56 -5.82
N SER A 40 17.62 10.23 -7.01
CA SER A 40 17.34 8.97 -7.71
C SER A 40 17.64 7.69 -6.90
N GLU A 41 18.69 7.72 -6.08
CA GLU A 41 19.12 6.56 -5.29
C GLU A 41 18.34 6.39 -3.98
N GLN A 42 17.43 7.31 -3.65
CA GLN A 42 16.72 7.25 -2.38
C GLN A 42 15.58 6.20 -2.42
N PRO A 43 15.19 5.64 -1.27
CA PRO A 43 14.04 4.75 -1.21
C PRO A 43 12.76 5.41 -1.70
N PHE A 44 11.83 4.59 -2.20
CA PHE A 44 10.48 4.99 -2.59
C PHE A 44 10.39 5.97 -3.78
N VAL A 45 11.40 5.98 -4.65
CA VAL A 45 11.31 6.62 -5.96
C VAL A 45 10.24 5.92 -6.79
N ILE A 46 9.31 6.71 -7.34
CA ILE A 46 8.25 6.25 -8.25
C ILE A 46 8.51 6.68 -9.69
N PHE A 47 9.30 7.74 -9.89
CA PHE A 47 9.71 8.19 -11.22
C PHE A 47 11.02 8.96 -11.13
N GLU A 48 11.89 8.74 -12.11
CA GLU A 48 13.04 9.59 -12.39
C GLU A 48 13.11 9.86 -13.89
N LEU A 49 13.70 10.98 -14.28
CA LEU A 49 13.70 11.43 -15.67
C LEU A 49 14.54 10.52 -16.58
N GLY A 50 15.68 10.02 -16.11
CA GLY A 50 16.61 9.23 -16.91
C GLY A 50 17.07 9.99 -18.17
N GLU A 51 16.85 9.37 -19.34
CA GLU A 51 17.11 9.98 -20.65
C GLU A 51 15.86 10.61 -21.30
N GLU A 52 14.70 10.58 -20.62
CA GLU A 52 13.47 11.21 -21.13
C GLU A 52 13.63 12.74 -21.19
N TYR A 53 13.02 13.36 -22.21
CA TYR A 53 12.97 14.81 -22.36
C TYR A 53 11.52 15.29 -22.40
N PHE A 54 11.24 16.35 -21.65
CA PHE A 54 9.96 17.05 -21.67
C PHE A 54 10.18 18.52 -21.96
N GLU A 55 9.34 19.07 -22.84
CA GLU A 55 9.41 20.47 -23.25
C GLU A 55 8.93 21.46 -22.16
N SER A 56 8.21 20.97 -21.14
CA SER A 56 7.69 21.80 -20.04
C SER A 56 7.23 20.97 -18.84
N ASP A 57 7.05 21.64 -17.69
CA ASP A 57 6.42 21.09 -16.48
C ASP A 57 5.03 20.48 -16.77
N GLN A 58 4.25 21.12 -17.64
CA GLN A 58 2.92 20.63 -18.02
C GLN A 58 2.99 19.34 -18.84
N ALA A 59 3.96 19.22 -19.75
CA ALA A 59 4.17 18.01 -20.52
C ALA A 59 4.60 16.85 -19.62
N LEU A 60 5.52 17.09 -18.68
CA LEU A 60 5.91 16.11 -17.67
C LEU A 60 4.70 15.68 -16.83
N LYS A 61 3.94 16.63 -16.27
CA LYS A 61 2.74 16.32 -15.47
C LYS A 61 1.71 15.51 -16.25
N ALA A 62 1.41 15.88 -17.49
CA ALA A 62 0.46 15.16 -18.34
C ALA A 62 0.93 13.70 -18.57
N SER A 63 2.22 13.51 -18.84
CA SER A 63 2.80 12.18 -19.02
C SER A 63 2.74 11.33 -17.75
N LEU A 64 3.00 11.91 -16.58
CA LEU A 64 2.89 11.20 -15.30
C LEU A 64 1.45 10.81 -14.97
N ILE A 65 0.48 11.64 -15.32
CA ILE A 65 -0.96 11.34 -15.16
C ILE A 65 -1.38 10.20 -16.11
N GLU A 66 -0.98 10.27 -17.38
CA GLU A 66 -1.28 9.24 -18.37
C GLU A 66 -0.72 7.87 -17.97
N ARG A 67 0.49 7.85 -17.42
CA ARG A 67 1.19 6.62 -16.98
C ARG A 67 0.89 6.22 -15.53
N SER A 68 -0.03 6.90 -14.84
CA SER A 68 -0.25 6.76 -13.39
C SER A 68 -0.49 5.33 -12.93
N GLU A 69 -1.31 4.55 -13.63
CA GLU A 69 -1.59 3.16 -13.27
C GLU A 69 -0.34 2.28 -13.38
N ALA A 70 0.44 2.45 -14.45
CA ALA A 70 1.66 1.68 -14.67
C ALA A 70 2.74 2.02 -13.63
N LEU A 71 2.96 3.31 -13.37
CA LEU A 71 3.92 3.78 -12.38
C LEU A 71 3.59 3.28 -10.97
N VAL A 72 2.32 3.36 -10.58
CA VAL A 72 1.87 2.85 -9.26
C VAL A 72 2.00 1.33 -9.19
N ALA A 73 1.64 0.62 -10.26
CA ALA A 73 1.77 -0.83 -10.31
C ALA A 73 3.23 -1.27 -10.15
N GLU A 74 4.15 -0.67 -10.91
CA GLU A 74 5.58 -0.92 -10.83
C GLU A 74 6.15 -0.57 -9.45
N TYR A 75 5.82 0.61 -8.93
CA TYR A 75 6.24 1.05 -7.60
C TYR A 75 5.94 -0.01 -6.53
N TYR A 76 4.71 -0.54 -6.50
CA TYR A 76 4.32 -1.54 -5.51
C TYR A 76 4.82 -2.94 -5.80
N GLN A 77 5.33 -3.27 -6.99
CA GLN A 77 6.06 -4.54 -7.20
C GLN A 77 7.20 -4.67 -6.19
N PHE A 78 7.81 -3.54 -5.89
CA PHE A 78 9.08 -3.41 -5.21
C PHE A 78 8.94 -2.80 -3.81
N ASN A 79 8.03 -1.85 -3.63
CA ASN A 79 7.86 -1.15 -2.37
C ASN A 79 6.63 -1.65 -1.61
N PRO A 80 6.71 -1.86 -0.29
CA PRO A 80 5.53 -2.12 0.51
C PRO A 80 4.68 -0.86 0.62
N MET A 81 3.36 -1.03 0.70
CA MET A 81 2.48 0.00 1.26
C MET A 81 2.98 0.43 2.64
N SER A 82 2.98 1.72 2.90
CA SER A 82 3.28 2.34 4.19
C SER A 82 2.33 1.85 5.26
N LYS A 83 2.86 1.70 6.47
CA LYS A 83 2.09 1.34 7.66
C LYS A 83 0.90 2.27 7.91
N GLN A 84 1.09 3.58 7.69
CA GLN A 84 0.03 4.57 7.89
C GLN A 84 -1.14 4.32 6.93
N CYS A 85 -0.85 4.11 5.64
CA CYS A 85 -1.86 3.85 4.63
C CYS A 85 -2.56 2.51 4.88
N PHE A 86 -1.80 1.47 5.23
CA PHE A 86 -2.32 0.15 5.58
C PHE A 86 -3.30 0.24 6.76
N ASN A 87 -2.89 0.84 7.87
CA ASN A 87 -3.72 0.94 9.08
C ASN A 87 -4.99 1.75 8.83
N GLN A 88 -4.91 2.83 8.04
CA GLN A 88 -6.08 3.61 7.68
C GLN A 88 -7.08 2.80 6.87
N GLN A 89 -6.64 2.12 5.81
CA GLN A 89 -7.50 1.32 4.95
C GLN A 89 -8.08 0.11 5.72
N LEU A 90 -7.27 -0.57 6.53
CA LEU A 90 -7.74 -1.70 7.34
C LEU A 90 -8.80 -1.24 8.36
N THR A 91 -8.63 -0.07 8.98
CA THR A 91 -9.64 0.49 9.90
C THR A 91 -10.98 0.69 9.19
N GLN A 92 -10.96 1.22 7.97
CA GLN A 92 -12.17 1.43 7.16
C GLN A 92 -12.84 0.10 6.81
N LEU A 93 -12.05 -0.92 6.43
CA LEU A 93 -12.57 -2.25 6.11
C LEU A 93 -13.18 -2.95 7.33
N ILE A 94 -12.53 -2.86 8.50
CA ILE A 94 -13.09 -3.40 9.75
C ILE A 94 -14.41 -2.71 10.10
N ALA A 95 -14.50 -1.38 9.94
CA ALA A 95 -15.73 -0.64 10.20
C ALA A 95 -16.86 -1.03 9.24
N ALA A 96 -16.54 -1.36 7.97
CA ALA A 96 -17.51 -1.72 6.95
C ALA A 96 -18.00 -3.18 7.06
N HIS A 97 -17.12 -4.12 7.42
CA HIS A 97 -17.40 -5.57 7.37
C HIS A 97 -17.50 -6.24 8.74
N GLY A 98 -17.10 -5.55 9.81
CA GLY A 98 -17.07 -6.09 11.17
C GLY A 98 -15.79 -6.86 11.48
N ALA A 99 -15.36 -6.77 12.74
CA ALA A 99 -14.13 -7.39 13.22
C ALA A 99 -14.14 -8.93 13.09
N ASP A 100 -15.28 -9.57 13.35
CA ASP A 100 -15.43 -11.03 13.36
C ASP A 100 -15.22 -11.69 11.98
N ALA A 101 -15.44 -10.93 10.90
CA ALA A 101 -15.25 -11.43 9.54
C ALA A 101 -13.78 -11.75 9.23
N LEU A 102 -12.83 -11.11 9.93
CA LEU A 102 -11.39 -11.21 9.72
C LEU A 102 -10.69 -12.17 10.68
N VAL A 103 -11.43 -12.91 11.50
CA VAL A 103 -10.88 -13.71 12.61
C VAL A 103 -11.03 -15.20 12.34
N SER A 104 -9.91 -15.91 12.44
CA SER A 104 -9.88 -17.37 12.50
C SER A 104 -9.65 -17.83 13.94
N MET A 105 -10.41 -18.82 14.39
CA MET A 105 -10.33 -19.47 15.71
C MET A 105 -10.37 -21.00 15.51
N PRO A 106 -10.08 -21.83 16.52
CA PRO A 106 -10.11 -23.29 16.37
C PRO A 106 -11.41 -23.86 15.79
N SER A 107 -12.56 -23.23 16.06
CA SER A 107 -13.86 -23.67 15.56
C SER A 107 -14.39 -22.86 14.37
N LYS A 108 -13.68 -21.84 13.89
CA LYS A 108 -14.17 -20.90 12.87
C LYS A 108 -13.01 -20.45 11.97
N GLN A 109 -13.18 -20.57 10.65
CA GLN A 109 -12.32 -19.87 9.71
C GLN A 109 -12.85 -18.44 9.50
N ALA A 110 -11.95 -17.47 9.31
CA ALA A 110 -12.35 -16.12 8.91
C ALA A 110 -13.22 -16.16 7.65
N ASP A 111 -14.26 -15.34 7.60
CA ASP A 111 -15.18 -15.23 6.46
C ASP A 111 -14.55 -14.43 5.31
N LEU A 112 -13.73 -13.44 5.68
CA LEU A 112 -13.00 -12.58 4.78
C LEU A 112 -11.52 -12.61 5.13
N LYS A 113 -10.69 -12.46 4.11
CA LYS A 113 -9.24 -12.34 4.27
C LYS A 113 -8.70 -11.12 3.54
N LEU A 114 -7.69 -10.53 4.16
CA LEU A 114 -7.04 -9.32 3.71
C LEU A 114 -5.99 -9.63 2.64
N PHE A 115 -6.00 -8.77 1.64
CA PHE A 115 -5.05 -8.73 0.56
C PHE A 115 -4.62 -7.30 0.28
N VAL A 116 -3.43 -7.16 -0.29
CA VAL A 116 -2.91 -5.86 -0.74
C VAL A 116 -2.59 -5.96 -2.23
N ASP A 117 -3.11 -5.02 -3.00
CA ASP A 117 -2.86 -4.91 -4.43
C ASP A 117 -2.71 -3.44 -4.83
N GLN A 118 -1.58 -3.10 -5.48
CA GLN A 118 -1.25 -1.76 -5.99
C GLN A 118 -1.64 -0.61 -5.04
N GLY A 119 -1.22 -0.70 -3.77
CA GLY A 119 -1.49 0.36 -2.80
C GLY A 119 -2.94 0.41 -2.29
N THR A 120 -3.71 -0.66 -2.49
CA THR A 120 -5.08 -0.83 -2.01
C THR A 120 -5.23 -2.10 -1.19
N LEU A 121 -5.91 -2.02 -0.04
CA LEU A 121 -6.33 -3.18 0.74
C LEU A 121 -7.69 -3.66 0.24
N THR A 122 -7.80 -4.96 -0.02
CA THR A 122 -9.06 -5.61 -0.41
C THR A 122 -9.37 -6.77 0.54
N LEU A 123 -10.67 -7.05 0.67
CA LEU A 123 -11.17 -8.25 1.37
C LEU A 123 -11.77 -9.20 0.35
N GLU A 124 -11.40 -10.46 0.43
CA GLU A 124 -11.94 -11.51 -0.42
C GLU A 124 -12.48 -12.67 0.42
N GLY A 125 -13.56 -13.29 -0.06
CA GLY A 125 -14.20 -14.44 0.58
C GLY A 125 -13.73 -15.78 0.02
N ALA A 126 -14.35 -16.86 0.49
CA ALA A 126 -13.97 -18.23 0.15
C ALA A 126 -14.17 -18.60 -1.32
N ASP A 127 -14.93 -17.80 -2.08
CA ASP A 127 -15.09 -17.91 -3.53
C ASP A 127 -13.83 -17.52 -4.31
N SER A 128 -12.93 -16.75 -3.68
CA SER A 128 -11.67 -16.35 -4.29
C SER A 128 -10.64 -17.49 -4.30
N PRO A 129 -9.96 -17.74 -5.45
CA PRO A 129 -8.91 -18.75 -5.53
C PRO A 129 -7.67 -18.42 -4.66
N ARG A 130 -7.47 -17.13 -4.32
CA ARG A 130 -6.38 -16.68 -3.45
C ARG A 130 -6.73 -16.71 -1.97
N PHE A 131 -7.98 -16.98 -1.59
CA PHE A 131 -8.47 -16.93 -0.20
C PHE A 131 -7.56 -17.66 0.79
N LYS A 132 -7.08 -18.87 0.47
CA LYS A 132 -6.17 -19.64 1.33
C LYS A 132 -4.90 -18.87 1.76
N TYR A 133 -4.43 -17.91 0.96
CA TYR A 133 -3.21 -17.14 1.18
C TYR A 133 -3.43 -15.77 1.83
N GLY A 134 -4.69 -15.36 2.02
CA GLY A 134 -4.98 -14.05 2.59
C GLY A 134 -4.73 -13.99 4.09
N ILE A 135 -4.51 -12.76 4.56
CA ILE A 135 -4.17 -12.45 5.95
C ILE A 135 -5.45 -12.36 6.77
N SER A 136 -5.46 -12.94 7.96
CA SER A 136 -6.55 -12.87 8.94
C SER A 136 -5.95 -12.95 10.33
N LEU A 137 -6.64 -12.40 11.34
CA LEU A 137 -6.21 -12.57 12.73
C LEU A 137 -6.49 -14.02 13.17
N ALA A 138 -5.44 -14.81 13.35
CA ALA A 138 -5.55 -16.15 13.92
C ALA A 138 -5.47 -16.09 15.46
N LEU A 139 -6.51 -16.58 16.13
CA LEU A 139 -6.56 -16.71 17.58
C LEU A 139 -6.42 -18.18 17.97
N SER A 140 -5.67 -18.46 19.04
CA SER A 140 -5.42 -19.82 19.53
C SER A 140 -6.60 -20.44 20.27
N GLU A 141 -7.59 -19.63 20.63
CA GLU A 141 -8.73 -20.00 21.46
C GLU A 141 -10.01 -19.36 20.91
N ASN A 142 -11.16 -19.86 21.33
CA ASN A 142 -12.44 -19.25 21.00
C ASN A 142 -12.73 -18.07 21.94
N TYR A 143 -13.14 -16.94 21.37
CA TYR A 143 -13.47 -15.72 22.12
C TYR A 143 -14.92 -15.29 21.88
N PRO A 144 -15.59 -14.69 22.88
CA PRO A 144 -16.89 -14.08 22.67
C PRO A 144 -16.78 -12.82 21.79
N PRO A 145 -17.87 -12.38 21.13
CA PRO A 145 -17.84 -11.26 20.17
C PRO A 145 -17.15 -9.98 20.67
N MET A 146 -17.46 -9.53 21.89
CA MET A 146 -16.81 -8.33 22.47
C MET A 146 -15.29 -8.49 22.64
N ALA A 147 -14.81 -9.70 22.95
CA ALA A 147 -13.38 -9.95 23.07
C ALA A 147 -12.72 -9.99 21.68
N ILE A 148 -13.41 -10.48 20.65
CA ILE A 148 -12.93 -10.46 19.26
C ILE A 148 -12.67 -9.03 18.79
N GLU A 149 -13.60 -8.11 19.04
CA GLU A 149 -13.40 -6.69 18.69
C GLU A 149 -12.14 -6.11 19.33
N ASN A 150 -11.90 -6.39 20.61
CA ASN A 150 -10.70 -5.91 21.30
C ASN A 150 -9.43 -6.56 20.76
N LYS A 151 -9.47 -7.86 20.40
CA LYS A 151 -8.34 -8.55 19.78
C LYS A 151 -7.99 -7.95 18.41
N VAL A 152 -8.99 -7.66 17.58
CA VAL A 152 -8.79 -7.01 16.27
C VAL A 152 -8.26 -5.58 16.43
N LYS A 153 -8.80 -4.80 17.36
CA LYS A 153 -8.26 -3.47 17.70
C LYS A 153 -6.79 -3.54 18.11
N ASN A 154 -6.45 -4.50 18.98
CA ASN A 154 -5.07 -4.71 19.41
C ASN A 154 -4.18 -5.17 18.25
N TRP A 155 -4.66 -6.05 17.37
CA TRP A 155 -3.92 -6.51 16.19
C TRP A 155 -3.53 -5.34 15.27
N LEU A 156 -4.41 -4.36 15.11
CA LEU A 156 -4.14 -3.12 14.36
C LEU A 156 -3.22 -2.16 15.14
N ALA A 157 -3.46 -1.96 16.43
CA ALA A 157 -2.74 -0.97 17.25
C ALA A 157 -1.32 -1.41 17.66
N SER A 158 -1.05 -2.72 17.69
CA SER A 158 0.25 -3.31 18.08
C SER A 158 1.19 -3.56 16.90
N ASP A 159 0.83 -3.08 15.70
CA ASP A 159 1.57 -3.29 14.45
C ASP A 159 1.63 -4.73 13.94
N HIS A 160 1.03 -5.69 14.65
CA HIS A 160 1.00 -7.09 14.23
C HIS A 160 0.33 -7.27 12.87
N ALA A 161 -0.78 -6.58 12.59
CA ALA A 161 -1.44 -6.66 11.29
C ALA A 161 -0.53 -6.23 10.12
N TYR A 162 0.26 -5.19 10.33
CA TYR A 162 1.24 -4.73 9.35
C TYR A 162 2.44 -5.69 9.27
N GLY A 163 2.88 -6.24 10.40
CA GLY A 163 3.91 -7.28 10.46
C GLY A 163 3.52 -8.54 9.68
N ASP A 164 2.26 -8.97 9.77
CA ASP A 164 1.72 -10.09 8.99
C ASP A 164 1.75 -9.79 7.49
N TYR A 165 1.37 -8.56 7.11
CA TYR A 165 1.45 -8.10 5.72
C TYR A 165 2.88 -8.13 5.17
N ILE A 166 3.85 -7.61 5.91
CA ILE A 166 5.26 -7.65 5.49
C ILE A 166 5.77 -9.09 5.43
N SER A 167 5.42 -9.93 6.40
CA SER A 167 5.90 -11.32 6.49
C SER A 167 5.43 -12.18 5.30
N VAL A 168 4.18 -12.01 4.86
CA VAL A 168 3.64 -12.72 3.70
C VAL A 168 4.30 -12.26 2.39
N ASN A 169 4.83 -11.03 2.37
CA ASN A 169 5.47 -10.44 1.19
C ASN A 169 7.01 -10.35 1.34
N VAL A 170 7.59 -11.03 2.32
CA VAL A 170 9.04 -10.91 2.62
C VAL A 170 9.89 -11.26 1.40
N CYS A 171 9.60 -12.34 0.67
CA CYS A 171 10.35 -12.69 -0.53
C CYS A 171 10.25 -11.66 -1.67
N ARG A 172 9.19 -10.84 -1.69
CA ARG A 172 8.99 -9.78 -2.68
C ARG A 172 9.78 -8.52 -2.33
N PHE A 173 9.92 -8.22 -1.03
CA PHE A 173 10.55 -6.98 -0.56
C PHE A 173 12.01 -7.18 -0.11
N SER A 174 12.40 -8.39 0.30
CA SER A 174 13.75 -8.73 0.78
C SER A 174 14.74 -9.05 -0.35
N SER A 175 14.28 -9.21 -1.58
CA SER A 175 15.15 -9.40 -2.75
C SER A 175 15.85 -8.10 -3.21
N MET A 176 15.71 -7.01 -2.46
CA MET A 176 16.39 -5.74 -2.73
C MET A 176 17.75 -5.59 -2.06
N ASP A 177 18.10 -6.47 -1.12
CA ASP A 177 19.45 -6.51 -0.53
C ASP A 177 20.29 -7.60 -1.20
N VAL A 178 20.48 -7.55 -2.53
CA VAL A 178 21.53 -8.36 -3.16
C VAL A 178 22.10 -7.67 -4.42
N ALA A 179 23.19 -6.92 -4.23
CA ALA A 179 24.45 -6.92 -5.00
C ALA A 179 25.12 -5.53 -5.00
#